data_AF-A0A9P9YP63-F1
#
_entry.id   AF-A0A9P9YP63-F1
#
_cell.length_a   1.000
_cell.length_b   1.000
_cell.length_c   1.000
_cell.angle_alpha   90.00
_cell.angle_beta   90.00
_cell.angle_gamma   90.00
#
_symmetry.space_group_name_H-M   'P 1'
#
loop_
_entity.id
_entity.type
_entity.pdbx_description
1 polymer ?
#
loop_
_entity_poly.entity_id
_entity_poly.type
_entity_poly.pdbx_seq_one_letter_code
_entity_poly.pdbx_strand_id
1 'polypeptide(L)'
;MISTILMHTQKITQLERKQVTPPFKPRLDSDRDLANFPPEFTGEAVQLTPDDDHVIDNIDQSEFEGFEYVNPLLMSLEDCV
;
A
#
# COMPACT_ATOMS: atom_id res chain seq x y z
N MET A 1 28.78 19.76 -1.45
CA MET A 1 28.89 19.66 0.03
C MET A 1 27.71 20.26 0.81
N ILE A 2 26.58 20.66 0.17
CA ILE A 2 25.48 21.35 0.87
C ILE A 2 24.30 20.42 1.22
N SER A 3 24.10 19.29 0.50
CA SER A 3 22.96 18.40 0.78
C SER A 3 23.21 17.38 1.92
N THR A 4 24.47 17.11 2.27
CA THR A 4 24.83 16.11 3.30
C THR A 4 24.72 16.65 4.73
N ILE A 5 24.71 17.98 4.92
CA ILE A 5 24.67 18.62 6.26
C ILE A 5 23.22 18.77 6.78
N LEU A 6 22.20 18.62 5.93
CA LEU A 6 20.81 18.91 6.30
C LEU A 6 20.13 17.82 7.15
N MET A 7 20.73 16.64 7.27
CA MET A 7 20.19 15.47 7.96
C MET A 7 21.12 15.05 9.10
N HIS A 8 21.08 15.76 10.22
CA HIS A 8 21.70 15.31 11.46
C HIS A 8 21.06 13.98 11.90
N THR A 9 21.84 13.03 12.41
CA THR A 9 21.38 11.67 12.77
C THR A 9 20.14 11.65 13.68
N GLN A 10 20.03 12.60 14.61
CA GLN A 10 18.83 12.73 15.47
C GLN A 10 17.54 13.07 14.70
N LYS A 11 17.63 13.71 13.54
CA LYS A 11 16.47 14.02 12.68
C LYS A 11 15.99 12.78 11.95
N ILE A 12 16.88 11.86 11.60
CA ILE A 12 16.55 10.59 10.95
C ILE A 12 15.72 9.71 11.90
N THR A 13 16.15 9.55 13.16
CA THR A 13 15.39 8.77 14.15
C THR A 13 13.97 9.31 14.38
N GLN A 14 13.79 10.63 14.36
CA GLN A 14 12.46 11.25 14.47
C GLN A 14 11.62 11.08 13.20
N LEU A 15 12.25 11.15 12.02
CA LEU A 15 11.60 10.94 10.73
C LEU A 15 11.10 9.50 10.58
N GLU A 16 11.91 8.50 10.95
CA GLU A 16 11.53 7.08 10.96
C GLU A 16 10.30 6.82 11.84
N ARG A 17 10.21 7.52 12.98
CA ARG A 17 9.07 7.45 13.92
C ARG A 17 7.89 8.35 13.51
N LYS A 18 7.90 8.94 12.30
CA LYS A 18 6.86 9.87 11.80
C LYS A 18 6.61 11.09 12.72
N GLN A 19 7.62 11.55 13.47
CA GLN A 19 7.51 12.69 14.39
C GLN A 19 7.81 14.04 13.73
N VAL A 20 8.35 14.04 12.51
CA VAL A 20 8.56 15.24 11.71
C VAL A 20 7.31 15.50 10.87
N THR A 21 6.70 16.69 11.01
CA THR A 21 5.52 17.05 10.22
C THR A 21 5.87 17.17 8.73
N PRO A 22 5.13 16.51 7.82
CA PRO A 22 5.35 16.66 6.39
C PRO A 22 5.13 18.11 5.94
N PRO A 23 5.92 18.62 4.98
CA PRO A 23 5.76 19.98 4.45
C PRO A 23 4.46 20.17 3.67
N PHE A 24 3.86 19.07 3.20
CA PHE A 24 2.58 19.05 2.50
C PHE A 24 1.70 17.95 3.09
N LYS A 25 0.45 18.31 3.40
CA LYS A 25 -0.61 17.39 3.82
C LYS A 25 -1.74 17.45 2.79
N PRO A 26 -1.98 16.38 2.02
CA PRO A 26 -3.12 16.32 1.11
C PRO A 26 -4.43 16.56 1.87
N ARG A 27 -5.37 17.25 1.22
CA ARG A 27 -6.73 17.37 1.73
C ARG A 27 -7.46 16.05 1.44
N LEU A 28 -8.20 15.57 2.44
CA LEU A 28 -9.07 14.41 2.35
C LEU A 28 -10.43 14.81 2.93
N ASP A 29 -11.49 14.57 2.20
CA ASP A 29 -12.86 14.88 2.64
C ASP A 29 -13.50 13.68 3.40
N SER A 30 -13.01 12.45 3.19
CA SER A 30 -13.41 11.24 3.94
C SER A 30 -12.38 10.11 3.81
N ASP A 31 -12.55 9.02 4.57
CA ASP A 31 -11.71 7.81 4.46
C ASP A 31 -11.82 7.09 3.10
N ARG A 32 -12.87 7.40 2.31
CA ARG A 32 -13.09 6.85 0.97
C ARG A 32 -12.93 7.91 -0.12
N ASP A 33 -12.24 9.02 0.18
CA ASP A 33 -11.98 10.08 -0.79
C ASP A 33 -11.08 9.59 -1.92
N LEU A 34 -11.53 9.83 -3.16
CA LEU A 34 -10.87 9.40 -4.38
C LEU A 34 -10.20 10.57 -5.13
N ALA A 35 -10.24 11.80 -4.60
CA ALA A 35 -9.77 13.01 -5.28
C ALA A 35 -8.28 13.00 -5.68
N ASN A 36 -7.47 12.16 -5.04
CA ASN A 36 -6.04 12.01 -5.36
C ASN A 36 -5.76 10.85 -6.33
N PHE A 37 -6.80 10.19 -6.84
CA PHE A 37 -6.70 9.12 -7.84
C PHE A 37 -7.23 9.61 -9.19
N PRO A 38 -6.66 9.17 -10.32
CA PRO A 38 -7.17 9.52 -11.63
C PRO A 38 -8.61 9.01 -11.86
N PRO A 39 -9.52 9.82 -12.45
CA PRO A 39 -10.91 9.43 -12.69
C PRO A 39 -11.09 8.19 -13.57
N GLU A 40 -10.14 7.91 -14.47
CA GLU A 40 -10.17 6.73 -15.33
C GLU A 40 -10.20 5.43 -14.53
N PHE A 41 -9.55 5.36 -13.36
CA PHE A 41 -9.57 4.16 -12.52
C PHE A 41 -10.76 4.14 -11.54
N THR A 42 -11.18 5.31 -11.07
CA THR A 42 -12.23 5.40 -10.03
C THR A 42 -13.64 5.39 -10.60
N GLY A 43 -13.78 5.69 -11.89
CA GLY A 43 -15.03 5.59 -12.64
C GLY A 43 -15.29 4.21 -13.24
N GLU A 44 -14.28 3.35 -13.31
CA GLU A 44 -14.45 1.96 -13.76
C GLU A 44 -15.25 1.11 -12.74
N ALA A 45 -15.91 0.07 -13.24
CA ALA A 45 -16.63 -0.86 -12.38
C ALA A 45 -15.65 -1.64 -11.50
N VAL A 46 -15.94 -1.74 -10.20
CA VAL A 46 -15.15 -2.52 -9.25
C VAL A 46 -15.44 -4.01 -9.45
N GLN A 47 -14.83 -4.59 -10.49
CA GLN A 47 -14.99 -5.99 -10.86
C GLN A 47 -13.67 -6.56 -11.36
N LEU A 48 -13.50 -7.87 -11.20
CA LEU A 48 -12.41 -8.60 -11.84
C LEU A 48 -12.78 -8.85 -13.31
N THR A 49 -11.79 -8.80 -14.19
CA THR A 49 -11.94 -9.29 -15.55
C THR A 49 -12.29 -10.78 -15.49
N PRO A 50 -13.31 -11.27 -16.21
CA PRO A 50 -13.61 -12.70 -16.27
C PRO A 50 -12.41 -13.49 -16.79
N ASP A 51 -12.20 -14.68 -16.22
CA ASP A 51 -11.12 -15.58 -16.63
C ASP A 51 -11.40 -16.21 -18.01
N ASP A 52 -10.33 -16.59 -18.71
CA ASP A 52 -10.37 -17.45 -19.89
C ASP A 52 -9.83 -18.82 -19.50
N ASP A 53 -10.69 -19.83 -19.47
CA ASP A 53 -10.37 -21.20 -19.05
C ASP A 53 -9.15 -21.75 -19.81
N HIS A 54 -9.01 -21.44 -21.10
CA HIS A 54 -7.86 -21.90 -21.89
C HIS A 54 -6.54 -21.26 -21.45
N VAL A 55 -6.58 -20.03 -20.96
CA VAL A 55 -5.38 -19.37 -20.43
C VAL A 55 -5.02 -19.99 -19.08
N ILE A 56 -6.01 -20.15 -18.19
CA ILE A 56 -5.81 -20.69 -16.85
C ILE A 56 -5.25 -22.12 -16.89
N ASP A 57 -5.78 -22.97 -17.77
CA ASP A 57 -5.34 -24.37 -17.92
C ASP A 57 -3.86 -24.51 -18.33
N ASN A 58 -3.28 -23.48 -18.98
CA ASN A 58 -1.90 -23.49 -19.46
C ASN A 58 -0.89 -22.90 -18.47
N ILE A 59 -1.34 -22.45 -17.29
CA ILE A 59 -0.47 -21.88 -16.25
C ILE A 59 0.07 -22.99 -15.35
N ASP A 60 1.39 -23.05 -15.17
CA ASP A 60 2.03 -23.94 -14.18
C ASP A 60 1.76 -23.45 -12.76
N GLN A 61 0.84 -24.13 -12.06
CA GLN A 61 0.44 -23.76 -10.70
C GLN A 61 1.56 -23.98 -9.66
N SER A 62 2.57 -24.82 -9.96
CA SER A 62 3.68 -25.04 -9.02
C SER A 62 4.57 -23.80 -8.84
N GLU A 63 4.55 -22.87 -9.80
CA GLU A 63 5.26 -21.58 -9.69
C GLU A 63 4.70 -20.69 -8.58
N PHE A 64 3.47 -20.95 -8.12
CA PHE A 64 2.78 -20.17 -7.09
C PHE A 64 2.83 -20.85 -5.71
N GLU A 65 3.54 -21.97 -5.55
CA GLU A 65 3.69 -22.63 -4.25
C GLU A 65 4.36 -21.69 -3.22
N GLY A 66 3.71 -21.49 -2.07
CA GLY A 66 4.22 -20.62 -1.01
C GLY A 66 3.95 -19.12 -1.24
N PHE A 67 3.06 -18.78 -2.18
CA PHE A 67 2.62 -17.40 -2.40
C PHE A 67 1.77 -16.87 -1.23
N GLU A 68 1.11 -17.75 -0.48
CA GLU A 68 0.22 -17.36 0.61
C GLU A 68 1.00 -16.69 1.76
N TYR A 69 0.62 -15.45 2.06
CA TYR A 69 1.15 -14.70 3.19
C TYR A 69 0.03 -13.96 3.90
N VAL A 70 -0.01 -14.09 5.21
CA VAL A 70 -0.83 -13.26 6.09
C VAL A 70 0.09 -12.63 7.12
N ASN A 71 -0.03 -11.32 7.33
CA ASN A 71 0.79 -10.64 8.33
C ASN A 71 0.38 -11.09 9.74
N PRO A 72 1.22 -11.83 10.48
CA PRO A 72 0.86 -12.35 11.80
C PRO A 72 0.64 -11.25 12.84
N LEU A 73 1.22 -10.06 12.64
CA LEU A 73 1.04 -8.91 13.53
C LEU A 73 -0.34 -8.24 13.39
N LEU A 74 -1.01 -8.44 12.25
CA LEU A 74 -2.38 -7.96 12.06
C LEU A 74 -3.40 -8.93 12.66
N MET A 75 -3.15 -10.24 12.55
CA MET A 75 -4.03 -11.26 13.13
C MET A 75 -4.18 -11.12 14.66
N SER A 76 -3.11 -10.78 15.37
CA SER A 76 -3.17 -10.63 16.84
C SER A 76 -3.95 -9.40 17.32
N LEU A 77 -4.29 -8.46 16.43
CA LEU A 77 -5.05 -7.26 16.80
C LEU A 77 -6.56 -7.51 16.79
N GLU A 78 -7.01 -8.55 16.07
CA GLU A 78 -8.42 -8.90 15.88
C GLU A 78 -8.98 -9.76 17.03
N ASP A 79 -8.12 -10.30 17.90
CA ASP A 79 -8.48 -11.09 19.10
C ASP A 79 -8.83 -10.22 20.34
N CYS A 80 -8.85 -8.88 20.20
CA CYS A 80 -9.36 -7.96 21.22
C CYS A 80 -10.80 -7.55 20.90
N VAL A 81 -11.73 -8.51 20.95
CA VAL A 81 -13.19 -8.27 20.97
C VAL A 81 -13.78 -8.86 22.24
#